data_AF-A0A955FE91-F1
#
_entry.id   AF-A0A955FE91-F1
#
_cell.length_a   1.000
_cell.length_b   1.000
_cell.length_c   1.000
_cell.angle_alpha   90.00
_cell.angle_beta   90.00
_cell.angle_gamma   90.00
#
_symmetry.space_group_name_H-M   'P 1'
#
loop_
_entity.id
_entity.type
_entity.pdbx_description
1 polymer ?
#
loop_
_entity_poly.entity_id
_entity_poly.type
_entity_poly.pdbx_seq_one_letter_code
_entity_poly.pdbx_strand_id
1 'polypeptide(L)'
;MAAKKKEAKKPVSKSRKPRKPHTEQHAGKAEMLYRITEVFRYMLQAKPRGAICQIMANKYDMSERQTSEYIRRARIMLAEKLDEEIELSLQYHLKARQNILDQSVDMG
;
A
#
# COMPACT_ATOMS: atom_id res chain seq x y z
N MET A 1 -37.39 -36.63 -45.54
CA MET A 1 -37.01 -35.20 -45.43
C MET A 1 -36.52 -34.99 -44.00
N ALA A 2 -35.19 -34.96 -43.79
CA ALA A 2 -34.40 -33.75 -43.48
C ALA A 2 -34.70 -33.16 -42.08
N ALA A 3 -33.78 -32.93 -41.15
CA ALA A 3 -32.36 -33.21 -41.02
C ALA A 3 -32.00 -33.13 -39.52
N LYS A 4 -31.10 -34.00 -39.05
CA LYS A 4 -30.44 -33.91 -37.73
C LYS A 4 -29.62 -32.62 -37.66
N LYS A 5 -29.72 -31.86 -36.55
CA LYS A 5 -28.60 -31.05 -36.05
C LYS A 5 -28.48 -31.19 -34.53
N LYS A 6 -27.56 -32.09 -34.15
CA LYS A 6 -26.86 -32.07 -32.86
C LYS A 6 -25.91 -30.88 -32.92
N GLU A 7 -26.09 -29.86 -32.10
CA GLU A 7 -25.06 -28.84 -31.94
C GLU A 7 -23.99 -29.30 -30.96
N ALA A 8 -22.76 -29.12 -31.42
CA ALA A 8 -21.55 -29.69 -30.87
C ALA A 8 -21.04 -28.91 -29.66
N LYS A 9 -20.46 -29.66 -28.71
CA LYS A 9 -19.61 -29.15 -27.63
C LYS A 9 -18.47 -28.29 -28.21
N LYS A 10 -18.21 -27.13 -27.60
CA LYS A 10 -16.85 -26.56 -27.54
C LYS A 10 -16.31 -26.77 -26.12
N PRO A 11 -15.26 -27.57 -25.92
CA PRO A 11 -14.56 -27.59 -24.64
C PRO A 11 -13.76 -26.29 -24.53
N VAL A 12 -14.11 -25.42 -23.58
CA VAL A 12 -13.24 -24.30 -23.19
C VAL A 12 -12.09 -24.90 -22.39
N SER A 13 -11.09 -25.44 -23.11
CA SER A 13 -9.81 -25.83 -22.53
C SER A 13 -9.07 -24.56 -22.11
N LYS A 14 -9.39 -24.04 -20.92
CA LYS A 14 -8.49 -23.13 -20.21
C LYS A 14 -7.33 -23.97 -19.70
N SER A 15 -6.33 -24.16 -20.55
CA SER A 15 -4.98 -24.56 -20.16
C SER A 15 -4.47 -23.51 -19.17
N ARG A 16 -4.72 -23.72 -17.88
CA ARG A 16 -4.03 -23.00 -16.80
C ARG A 16 -2.55 -23.28 -16.98
N LYS A 17 -1.78 -22.30 -17.47
CA LYS A 17 -0.33 -22.35 -17.40
C LYS A 17 0.05 -22.73 -15.96
N PRO A 18 0.94 -23.72 -15.75
CA PRO A 18 1.41 -24.03 -14.41
C PRO A 18 1.99 -22.75 -13.82
N ARG A 19 1.44 -22.30 -12.68
CA ARG A 19 2.05 -21.23 -11.90
C ARG A 19 3.42 -21.75 -11.50
N LYS A 20 4.49 -21.06 -11.91
CA LYS A 20 5.85 -21.37 -11.46
C LYS A 20 5.81 -21.47 -9.92
N PRO A 21 6.51 -22.45 -9.32
CA PRO A 21 6.56 -22.58 -7.88
C PRO A 21 7.10 -21.28 -7.31
N HIS A 22 6.29 -20.62 -6.48
CA HIS A 22 6.71 -19.44 -5.73
C HIS A 22 7.79 -19.92 -4.77
N THR A 23 9.04 -19.70 -5.11
CA THR A 23 10.11 -19.75 -4.12
C THR A 23 9.81 -18.60 -3.16
N GLU A 24 9.24 -18.92 -2.00
CA GLU A 24 9.12 -17.97 -0.89
C GLU A 24 10.53 -17.64 -0.40
N GLN A 25 11.22 -16.78 -1.14
CA GLN A 25 12.33 -16.02 -0.58
C GLN A 25 11.69 -15.06 0.42
N HIS A 26 11.56 -15.52 1.66
CA HIS A 26 11.19 -14.64 2.76
C HIS A 26 12.25 -13.55 2.85
N ALA A 27 11.90 -12.35 2.36
CA ALA A 27 12.74 -11.17 2.50
C ALA A 27 13.12 -10.98 3.97
N GLY A 28 14.39 -10.67 4.24
CA GLY A 28 14.84 -10.37 5.59
C GLY A 28 14.07 -9.17 6.18
N LYS A 29 14.06 -9.02 7.52
CA LYS A 29 13.33 -7.92 8.19
C LYS A 29 13.67 -6.53 7.60
N ALA A 30 14.95 -6.27 7.35
CA ALA A 30 15.42 -5.02 6.77
C ALA A 30 14.92 -4.80 5.33
N GLU A 31 14.93 -5.86 4.52
CA GLU A 31 14.47 -5.81 3.13
C GLU A 31 12.95 -5.62 3.04
N MET A 32 12.19 -6.26 3.93
CA MET A 32 10.76 -6.05 4.06
C MET A 32 10.44 -4.59 4.36
N LEU A 33 11.15 -3.98 5.33
CA LEU A 33 10.98 -2.56 5.65
C LEU A 33 11.28 -1.69 4.44
N TYR A 34 12.39 -1.93 3.74
CA TYR A 34 12.75 -1.20 2.50
C TYR A 34 11.65 -1.28 1.44
N ARG A 35 11.11 -2.49 1.19
CA ARG A 35 10.03 -2.70 0.22
C ARG A 35 8.73 -1.99 0.64
N ILE A 36 8.43 -1.92 1.94
CA ILE A 36 7.28 -1.14 2.47
C ILE A 36 7.50 0.36 2.22
N THR A 37 8.71 0.89 2.46
CA THR A 37 9.01 2.30 2.18
C THR A 37 8.92 2.63 0.69
N GLU A 38 9.28 1.71 -0.20
CA GLU A 38 9.06 1.91 -1.64
C GLU A 38 7.57 1.96 -1.99
N VAL A 39 6.76 1.03 -1.46
CA VAL A 39 5.31 1.05 -1.64
C VAL A 39 4.70 2.37 -1.13
N PHE A 40 5.16 2.83 0.03
CA PHE A 40 4.77 4.11 0.61
C PHE A 40 5.09 5.28 -0.34
N ARG A 41 6.30 5.32 -0.92
CA ARG A 41 6.66 6.35 -1.92
C ARG A 41 5.76 6.32 -3.14
N TYR A 42 5.43 5.13 -3.66
CA TYR A 42 4.50 5.02 -4.80
C TYR A 42 3.09 5.49 -4.46
N MET A 43 2.65 5.30 -3.21
CA MET A 43 1.38 5.83 -2.74
C MET A 43 1.38 7.37 -2.67
N LEU A 44 2.47 7.98 -2.17
CA LEU A 44 2.62 9.44 -2.16
C LEU A 44 2.67 10.04 -3.58
N GLN A 45 3.18 9.28 -4.55
CA GLN A 45 3.13 9.63 -5.98
C GLN A 45 1.75 9.41 -6.62
N ALA A 46 0.71 9.16 -5.83
CA ALA A 46 -0.65 8.89 -6.28
C ALA A 46 -0.77 7.75 -7.31
N LYS A 47 0.14 6.76 -7.30
CA LYS A 47 0.04 5.63 -8.22
C LYS A 47 -1.15 4.74 -7.87
N PRO A 48 -1.96 4.30 -8.86
CA PRO A 48 -3.08 3.41 -8.59
C PRO A 48 -2.58 2.05 -8.10
N ARG A 49 -3.36 1.39 -7.24
CA ARG A 49 -3.01 0.08 -6.63
C ARG A 49 -2.55 -0.95 -7.67
N GLY A 50 -3.23 -1.03 -8.81
CA GLY A 50 -2.86 -1.97 -9.88
C GLY A 50 -1.45 -1.73 -10.43
N ALA A 51 -1.04 -0.47 -10.58
CA ALA A 51 0.32 -0.12 -11.01
C ALA A 51 1.36 -0.48 -9.94
N ILE A 52 1.06 -0.24 -8.66
CA ILE A 52 1.95 -0.64 -7.55
C ILE A 52 2.14 -2.15 -7.55
N CYS A 53 1.07 -2.93 -7.68
CA CYS A 53 1.15 -4.39 -7.78
C CYS A 53 2.02 -4.85 -8.95
N GLN A 54 1.87 -4.25 -10.14
CA GLN A 54 2.71 -4.56 -11.30
C GLN A 54 4.18 -4.21 -11.06
N ILE A 55 4.47 -3.04 -10.50
CA ILE A 55 5.85 -2.61 -10.19
C ILE A 55 6.51 -3.58 -9.20
N MET A 56 5.81 -3.93 -8.12
CA MET A 56 6.35 -4.83 -7.09
C MET A 56 6.50 -6.27 -7.60
N ALA A 57 5.57 -6.74 -8.43
CA ALA A 57 5.70 -8.03 -9.10
C ALA A 57 6.92 -8.06 -10.04
N ASN A 58 7.11 -7.02 -10.86
CA ASN A 58 8.23 -6.96 -11.80
C ASN A 58 9.59 -6.79 -11.11
N LYS A 59 9.64 -6.02 -10.02
CA LYS A 59 10.90 -5.67 -9.34
C LYS A 59 11.34 -6.71 -8.30
N TYR A 60 10.39 -7.36 -7.64
CA TYR A 60 10.65 -8.23 -6.49
C TYR A 60 9.99 -9.61 -6.57
N ASP A 61 9.42 -9.96 -7.73
CA ASP A 61 8.65 -11.20 -7.95
C ASP A 61 7.58 -11.44 -6.87
N MET A 62 6.96 -10.36 -6.41
CA MET A 62 5.97 -10.41 -5.33
C MET A 62 4.58 -10.76 -5.84
N SER A 63 3.88 -11.59 -5.07
CA SER A 63 2.45 -11.81 -5.30
C SER A 63 1.62 -10.57 -4.95
N GLU A 64 0.47 -10.43 -5.61
CA GLU A 64 -0.50 -9.38 -5.29
C GLU A 64 -0.93 -9.39 -3.82
N ARG A 65 -1.00 -10.58 -3.20
CA ARG A 65 -1.31 -10.73 -1.78
C ARG A 65 -0.23 -10.10 -0.89
N GLN A 66 1.03 -10.37 -1.18
CA GLN A 66 2.15 -9.78 -0.44
C GLN A 66 2.22 -8.26 -0.65
N THR A 67 2.05 -7.79 -1.88
CA THR A 67 2.01 -6.35 -2.16
C THR A 67 0.84 -5.67 -1.45
N SER A 68 -0.32 -6.32 -1.37
CA SER A 68 -1.48 -5.80 -0.63
C SER A 68 -1.21 -5.66 0.87
N GLU A 69 -0.48 -6.59 1.47
CA GLU A 69 -0.05 -6.49 2.86
C GLU A 69 0.92 -5.33 3.07
N TYR A 70 1.86 -5.10 2.13
CA TYR A 70 2.76 -3.95 2.21
C TYR A 70 2.04 -2.62 2.03
N ILE A 71 1.04 -2.56 1.14
CA ILE A 71 0.17 -1.38 1.00
C ILE A 71 -0.58 -1.12 2.30
N ARG A 72 -1.10 -2.16 2.97
CA ARG A 72 -1.78 -2.01 4.26
C ARG A 72 -0.85 -1.40 5.32
N ARG A 73 0.38 -1.90 5.42
CA ARG A 73 1.39 -1.39 6.35
C ARG A 73 1.81 0.04 6.01
N ALA A 74 2.01 0.35 4.74
CA ALA A 74 2.32 1.70 4.29
C ALA A 74 1.19 2.70 4.60
N ARG A 75 -0.08 2.28 4.57
CA ARG A 75 -1.22 3.13 5.01
C ARG A 75 -1.18 3.44 6.50
N ILE A 76 -0.85 2.46 7.33
CA ILE A 76 -0.72 2.66 8.78
C ILE A 76 0.39 3.66 9.06
N MET A 77 1.57 3.49 8.43
CA MET A 77 2.67 4.44 8.55
C MET A 77 2.30 5.86 8.07
N LEU A 78 1.44 5.98 7.06
CA LEU A 78 0.97 7.28 6.59
C LEU A 78 0.07 7.95 7.62
N ALA A 79 -0.85 7.19 8.23
CA ALA A 79 -1.73 7.70 9.27
C ALA A 79 -0.93 8.16 10.48
N GLU A 80 0.01 7.34 10.96
CA GLU A 80 0.89 7.68 12.09
C GLU A 80 1.64 9.00 11.84
N LYS A 81 2.19 9.19 10.65
CA LYS A 81 2.88 10.45 10.31
C LYS A 81 1.95 11.67 10.24
N LEU A 82 0.73 11.49 9.74
CA LEU A 82 -0.26 12.57 9.70
C LEU A 82 -0.69 12.94 11.12
N ASP A 83 -0.87 11.95 11.99
CA ASP A 83 -1.21 12.15 13.39
C ASP A 83 -0.07 12.90 14.12
N GLU A 84 1.18 12.52 13.89
CA GLU A 84 2.37 13.22 14.40
C GLU A 84 2.42 14.70 13.95
N GLU A 85 2.14 14.98 12.67
CA GLU A 85 2.12 16.36 12.14
C GLU A 85 0.99 17.19 12.76
N ILE A 86 -0.19 16.60 12.95
CA ILE A 86 -1.33 17.25 13.62
C ILE A 86 -0.98 17.56 15.07
N GLU A 87 -0.41 16.59 15.80
CA GLU A 87 -0.02 16.77 17.19
C GLU A 87 1.02 17.89 17.35
N LEU A 88 2.03 17.91 16.48
CA LEU A 88 3.06 18.96 16.48
C LEU A 88 2.46 20.34 16.23
N SER A 89 1.54 20.46 15.25
CA SER A 89 0.84 21.71 14.96
C SER A 89 0.00 22.18 16.15
N LEU A 90 -0.70 21.26 16.83
CA LEU A 90 -1.49 21.58 18.02
C LEU A 90 -0.62 22.07 19.17
N GLN A 91 0.50 21.38 19.45
CA GLN A 91 1.44 21.78 20.50
C GLN A 91 2.01 23.18 20.25
N TYR A 92 2.35 23.49 19.00
CA TYR A 92 2.81 24.82 18.61
C TYR A 92 1.75 25.90 18.93
N HIS A 93 0.50 25.68 18.54
CA HIS A 93 -0.57 26.63 18.80
C HIS A 93 -0.90 26.79 20.28
N LEU A 94 -0.89 25.70 21.05
CA LEU A 94 -1.09 25.74 22.50
C LEU A 94 0.04 26.51 23.18
N LYS A 95 1.30 26.27 22.80
CA LYS A 95 2.45 26.98 23.36
C LYS A 95 2.41 28.47 23.01
N ALA A 96 2.04 28.81 21.78
CA ALA A 96 1.87 30.21 21.38
C ALA A 96 0.80 30.92 22.23
N ARG A 97 -0.34 30.26 22.50
CA ARG A 97 -1.38 30.79 23.39
C ARG A 97 -0.89 30.95 24.83
N GLN A 98 -0.17 29.96 25.35
CA GLN A 98 0.40 30.03 26.69
C GLN A 98 1.35 31.23 26.82
N ASN A 99 2.24 31.45 25.84
CA ASN A 99 3.15 32.58 25.86
C ASN A 99 2.42 33.94 25.89
N ILE A 100 1.27 34.07 25.21
CA ILE A 100 0.45 35.29 25.27
C ILE A 100 -0.15 35.48 26.66
N LEU A 101 -0.65 34.41 27.28
CA LEU A 101 -1.17 34.46 28.64
C LEU A 101 -0.07 34.82 29.64
N ASP A 102 1.10 34.19 29.55
CA ASP A 102 2.24 34.47 30.40
C ASP A 102 2.65 35.95 30.30
N GLN A 103 2.74 36.50 29.07
CA GLN A 103 3.01 37.93 28.85
C GLN A 103 1.95 38.85 29.47
N SER A 104 0.68 38.44 29.48
CA SER A 104 -0.39 39.23 30.08
C SER A 104 -0.38 39.22 31.60
N VAL A 105 0.11 38.14 32.22
CA VAL A 105 0.28 38.02 33.67
C VAL A 105 1.49 38.82 34.13
N ASP A 106 2.59 38.81 33.40
CA ASP A 106 3.80 39.57 33.76
C ASP A 106 3.63 41.09 33.61
N MET A 107 2.64 41.54 32.84
CA MET A 107 2.36 42.96 32.56
C MET A 107 1.19 43.54 33.37
N GLY A 108 0.49 42.71 34.16
CA GLY A 108 -0.64 43.10 35.02
C GLY A 108 -0.29 43.13 36.49
#